data_AF-A0A0B6ZQC3-F1
#
_entry.id   AF-A0A0B6ZQC3-F1
#
_cell.length_a   1.000
_cell.length_b   1.000
_cell.length_c   1.000
_cell.angle_alpha   90.00
_cell.angle_beta   90.00
_cell.angle_gamma   90.00
#
_symmetry.space_group_name_H-M   'P 1'
#
loop_
_entity.id
_entity.type
_entity.pdbx_description
1 polymer ?
#
loop_
_entity_poly.entity_id
_entity_poly.type
_entity_poly.pdbx_seq_one_letter_code
_entity_poly.pdbx_strand_id
1 'polypeptide(L)'
;IHLSIAELENRQLIEKWITCCSGTVGKAGKDTKDEIPIIRVKARRQKVDILPLVNYQEFIKYLSCDYKELCQIFEPLLAVREKEDFATSLIHILQKQGKACEFLTDIVMEEISRLEDEHLTFRGNSIATK
;
A
#
# COMPACT_ATOMS: atom_id res chain seq x y z
N ILE A 1 -6.82 -27.98 1.69
CA ILE A 1 -7.67 -26.86 1.21
C ILE A 1 -7.47 -26.75 -0.31
N HIS A 2 -8.45 -27.16 -1.11
CA HIS A 2 -8.36 -27.14 -2.58
C HIS A 2 -9.12 -25.91 -3.13
N LEU A 3 -8.46 -24.75 -3.10
CA LEU A 3 -8.89 -23.57 -3.86
C LEU A 3 -7.95 -23.47 -5.05
N SER A 4 -8.46 -23.70 -6.26
CA SER A 4 -7.61 -23.58 -7.45
C SER A 4 -7.36 -22.09 -7.76
N ILE A 5 -6.14 -21.78 -8.18
CA ILE A 5 -5.79 -20.41 -8.57
C ILE A 5 -6.60 -19.98 -9.82
N ALA A 6 -6.99 -20.93 -10.66
CA ALA A 6 -7.84 -20.73 -11.83
C ALA A 6 -9.23 -20.16 -11.45
N GLU A 7 -9.84 -20.65 -10.37
CA GLU A 7 -11.12 -20.12 -9.89
C GLU A 7 -11.01 -18.63 -9.53
N LEU A 8 -9.84 -18.17 -9.07
CA LEU A 8 -9.60 -16.79 -8.62
C LEU A 8 -9.20 -15.80 -9.74
N GLU A 9 -9.13 -16.23 -11.00
CA GLU A 9 -8.67 -15.37 -12.11
C GLU A 9 -9.61 -14.21 -12.43
N ASN A 10 -10.91 -14.36 -12.17
CA ASN A 10 -11.93 -13.35 -12.50
C ASN A 10 -11.85 -12.07 -11.65
N ARG A 11 -10.84 -11.91 -10.77
CA ARG A 11 -10.62 -10.74 -9.87
C ARG A 11 -11.80 -10.40 -8.95
N GLN A 12 -12.89 -11.16 -9.01
CA GLN A 12 -14.04 -11.08 -8.13
C GLN A 12 -13.72 -11.77 -6.81
N LEU A 13 -14.43 -11.34 -5.77
CA LEU A 13 -14.31 -11.90 -4.44
C LEU A 13 -15.06 -13.23 -4.40
N ILE A 14 -14.35 -14.31 -4.09
CA ILE A 14 -14.92 -15.66 -4.07
C ILE A 14 -15.07 -16.10 -2.63
N GLU A 15 -16.26 -16.60 -2.30
CA GLU A 15 -16.58 -17.19 -1.00
C GLU A 15 -16.93 -18.66 -1.22
N LYS A 16 -16.20 -19.57 -0.56
CA LYS A 16 -16.37 -21.01 -0.72
C LYS A 16 -16.32 -21.70 0.64
N TRP A 17 -17.22 -22.66 0.84
CA TRP A 17 -17.22 -23.57 1.98
C TRP A 17 -16.34 -24.77 1.65
N ILE A 18 -15.37 -25.07 2.51
CA ILE A 18 -14.37 -26.13 2.29
C ILE A 18 -14.41 -27.08 3.47
N THR A 19 -14.77 -28.32 3.18
CA THR A 19 -14.75 -29.42 4.14
C THR A 19 -13.30 -29.86 4.39
N CYS A 20 -12.91 -29.94 5.66
CA CYS A 20 -11.57 -30.37 6.06
C CYS A 20 -11.59 -31.88 6.28
N CYS A 21 -11.40 -32.67 5.23
CA CYS A 21 -11.09 -34.09 5.39
C CYS A 21 -9.67 -34.22 5.96
N SER A 22 -9.56 -34.59 7.24
CA SER A 22 -8.26 -34.90 7.85
C SER A 22 -7.77 -36.26 7.35
N GLY A 23 -6.68 -36.27 6.58
CA GLY A 23 -6.06 -37.50 6.08
C GLY A 23 -5.31 -38.32 7.14
N THR A 24 -5.45 -38.02 8.43
CA THR A 24 -4.64 -38.64 9.50
C THR A 24 -5.40 -39.14 10.72
N VAL A 25 -6.71 -39.41 10.63
CA VAL A 25 -7.40 -40.19 11.67
C VAL A 25 -7.83 -41.53 11.09
N GLY A 26 -7.05 -42.55 11.47
CA GLY A 26 -7.33 -43.93 11.13
C GLY A 26 -8.72 -44.36 11.57
N LYS A 27 -9.31 -45.23 10.74
CA LYS A 27 -10.40 -46.17 11.04
C LYS A 27 -11.00 -46.05 12.45
N ALA A 28 -12.08 -45.28 12.60
CA ALA A 28 -13.11 -45.56 13.60
C ALA A 28 -14.40 -44.83 13.25
N GLY A 29 -15.44 -45.61 12.95
CA GLY A 29 -16.82 -45.20 13.16
C GLY A 29 -17.50 -44.48 11.99
N LYS A 30 -18.22 -45.25 11.17
CA LYS A 30 -19.49 -44.91 10.49
C LYS A 30 -19.75 -43.39 10.36
N ASP A 31 -19.08 -42.76 9.40
CA ASP A 31 -19.11 -41.31 9.16
C ASP A 31 -20.53 -40.82 8.86
N THR A 32 -21.16 -40.22 9.86
CA THR A 32 -22.36 -39.41 9.66
C THR A 32 -21.89 -38.11 9.00
N LYS A 33 -22.43 -37.76 7.83
CA LYS A 33 -22.02 -36.59 7.03
C LYS A 33 -22.02 -35.25 7.79
N ASP A 34 -22.62 -35.19 8.98
CA ASP A 34 -22.80 -34.00 9.81
C ASP A 34 -21.59 -33.61 10.69
N GLU A 35 -20.57 -34.45 10.84
CA GLU A 35 -19.48 -34.19 11.81
C GLU A 35 -18.17 -33.68 11.19
N ILE A 36 -18.15 -33.42 9.88
CA ILE A 36 -16.92 -33.00 9.20
C ILE A 36 -16.77 -31.48 9.29
N PRO A 37 -15.68 -30.95 9.89
CA PRO A 37 -15.50 -29.52 10.06
C PRO A 37 -15.44 -28.79 8.71
N ILE A 38 -16.19 -27.69 8.61
CA ILE A 38 -16.31 -26.86 7.41
C ILE A 38 -15.70 -25.48 7.70
N ILE A 39 -14.81 -25.02 6.83
CA ILE A 39 -14.23 -23.68 6.87
C ILE A 39 -14.82 -22.84 5.75
N ARG A 40 -15.20 -21.60 6.08
CA ARG A 40 -15.56 -20.59 5.09
C ARG A 40 -14.34 -19.78 4.71
N VAL A 41 -13.97 -19.83 3.44
CA VAL A 41 -12.84 -19.05 2.92
C VAL A 41 -13.36 -17.99 1.96
N LYS A 42 -12.91 -16.75 2.18
CA LYS A 42 -13.19 -15.60 1.33
C LYS A 42 -11.86 -15.09 0.77
N ALA A 43 -11.69 -15.15 -0.55
CA ALA A 43 -10.43 -14.87 -1.20
C ALA A 43 -10.60 -14.05 -2.48
N ARG A 44 -9.59 -13.23 -2.81
CA ARG A 44 -9.50 -12.47 -4.06
C ARG A 44 -8.05 -12.48 -4.52
N ARG A 45 -7.81 -12.78 -5.80
CA ARG A 45 -6.48 -12.67 -6.39
C ARG A 45 -6.31 -11.32 -7.06
N GLN A 46 -5.21 -10.64 -6.76
CA GLN A 46 -4.75 -9.46 -7.46
C GLN A 46 -3.35 -9.76 -8.02
N LYS A 47 -3.16 -9.49 -9.31
CA LYS A 47 -1.85 -9.57 -9.96
C LYS A 47 -1.43 -8.15 -10.30
N VAL A 48 -0.27 -7.74 -9.82
CA VAL A 48 0.37 -6.46 -10.11
C VAL A 48 1.71 -6.78 -10.78
N ASP A 49 1.96 -6.18 -11.94
CA ASP A 49 3.21 -6.35 -12.67
C ASP A 49 4.06 -5.09 -12.47
N ILE A 50 5.31 -5.28 -12.07
CA ILE A 50 6.28 -4.20 -11.87
C ILE A 50 7.20 -4.18 -13.09
N LEU A 51 7.31 -3.02 -13.75
CA LEU A 51 8.13 -2.88 -14.95
C LEU A 51 9.63 -2.86 -14.60
N PRO A 52 10.52 -3.11 -15.58
CA PRO A 52 11.95 -2.89 -15.40
C PRO A 52 12.26 -1.43 -15.04
N LEU A 53 13.32 -1.20 -14.28
CA LEU A 53 13.69 0.13 -13.76
C LEU A 53 13.93 1.17 -14.88
N VAL A 54 14.35 0.74 -16.07
CA VAL A 54 14.56 1.63 -17.22
C VAL A 54 13.28 2.38 -17.62
N ASN A 55 12.12 1.75 -17.49
CA ASN A 55 10.84 2.35 -17.83
C ASN A 55 10.39 3.41 -16.81
N TYR A 56 10.98 3.43 -15.61
CA TYR A 56 10.67 4.39 -14.56
C TYR A 56 11.64 5.59 -14.54
N GLN A 57 12.69 5.62 -15.38
CA GLN A 57 13.75 6.64 -15.29
C GLN A 57 13.24 8.07 -15.45
N GLU A 58 12.40 8.33 -16.47
CA GLU A 58 11.82 9.66 -16.69
C GLU A 58 10.91 10.07 -15.52
N PHE A 59 10.14 9.13 -14.99
CA PHE A 59 9.27 9.39 -13.85
C PHE A 59 10.07 9.69 -12.58
N ILE A 60 11.11 8.91 -12.30
CA ILE A 60 12.02 9.15 -11.17
C ILE A 60 12.70 10.52 -11.31
N LYS A 61 13.12 10.89 -12.53
CA LYS A 61 13.71 12.21 -12.80
C LYS A 61 12.72 13.33 -12.50
N TYR A 62 11.49 13.22 -12.98
CA TYR A 62 10.42 14.18 -12.68
C TYR A 62 10.17 14.31 -11.17
N LEU A 63 9.99 13.18 -10.46
CA LEU A 63 9.85 13.18 -9.00
C LEU A 63 11.04 13.81 -8.28
N SER A 64 12.24 13.75 -8.87
CA SER A 64 13.48 14.27 -8.28
C SER A 64 13.79 15.72 -8.63
N CYS A 65 13.12 16.29 -9.63
CA CYS A 65 13.31 17.67 -10.08
C CYS A 65 12.17 18.58 -9.59
N ASP A 66 10.94 18.08 -9.60
CA ASP A 66 9.73 18.89 -9.45
C ASP A 66 8.91 18.49 -8.20
N TYR A 67 9.56 17.91 -7.18
CA TYR A 67 8.88 17.46 -5.95
C TYR A 67 8.14 18.58 -5.22
N LYS A 68 8.62 19.83 -5.27
CA LYS A 68 7.98 20.96 -4.57
C LYS A 68 6.61 21.26 -5.16
N GLU A 69 6.53 21.38 -6.49
CA GLU A 69 5.29 21.60 -7.21
C GLU A 69 4.31 20.44 -7.01
N LEU A 70 4.82 19.20 -7.03
CA LEU A 70 4.02 18.02 -6.73
C LEU A 70 3.41 18.05 -5.33
N CYS A 71 4.21 18.36 -4.31
CA CYS A 71 3.73 18.49 -2.95
C CYS A 71 2.66 19.58 -2.85
N GLN A 72 2.88 20.76 -3.43
CA GLN A 72 1.88 21.85 -3.44
C GLN A 72 0.55 21.45 -4.09
N ILE A 73 0.59 20.74 -5.22
CA ILE A 73 -0.61 20.31 -5.94
C ILE A 73 -1.35 19.21 -5.17
N PHE A 74 -0.62 18.24 -4.59
CA PHE A 74 -1.23 17.11 -3.89
C PHE A 74 -1.68 17.43 -2.47
N GLU A 75 -1.08 18.41 -1.81
CA GLU A 75 -1.41 18.82 -0.44
C GLU A 75 -2.92 19.06 -0.21
N PRO A 76 -3.66 19.78 -1.08
CA PRO A 76 -5.10 19.95 -0.94
C PRO A 76 -5.94 18.76 -1.48
N LEU A 77 -5.35 17.87 -2.28
CA LEU A 77 -6.08 16.80 -2.98
C LEU A 77 -6.11 15.48 -2.20
N LEU A 78 -5.06 15.20 -1.41
CA LEU A 78 -4.90 13.92 -0.71
C LEU A 78 -5.57 13.94 0.69
N ALA A 79 -6.23 12.85 1.06
CA ALA A 79 -6.66 12.64 2.43
C ALA A 79 -5.45 12.37 3.35
N VAL A 80 -5.64 12.50 4.67
CA VAL A 80 -4.55 12.38 5.67
C VAL A 80 -3.74 11.09 5.50
N ARG A 81 -4.39 9.95 5.26
CA ARG A 81 -3.72 8.66 5.04
C ARG A 81 -2.93 8.64 3.72
N GLU A 82 -3.49 9.21 2.66
CA GLU A 82 -2.87 9.20 1.34
C GLU A 82 -1.64 10.12 1.31
N LYS A 83 -1.64 11.19 2.11
CA LYS A 83 -0.47 12.05 2.33
C LYS A 83 0.69 11.27 2.94
N GLU A 84 0.43 10.42 3.93
CA GLU A 84 1.45 9.55 4.55
C GLU A 84 2.03 8.56 3.53
N ASP A 85 1.16 7.89 2.78
CA ASP A 85 1.58 6.93 1.75
C ASP A 85 2.39 7.62 0.64
N PHE A 86 1.98 8.84 0.22
CA PHE A 86 2.69 9.66 -0.76
C PHE A 86 4.06 10.12 -0.23
N ALA A 87 4.11 10.73 0.96
CA ALA A 87 5.33 11.23 1.57
C ALA A 87 6.37 10.11 1.75
N THR A 88 5.92 8.97 2.29
CA THR A 88 6.76 7.77 2.49
C THR A 88 7.32 7.24 1.16
N SER A 89 6.49 7.19 0.13
CA SER A 89 6.93 6.72 -1.18
C SER A 89 7.93 7.68 -1.83
N LEU A 90 7.65 8.99 -1.75
CA LEU A 90 8.48 10.02 -2.34
C LEU A 90 9.86 10.10 -1.66
N ILE A 91 9.91 10.11 -0.32
CA ILE A 91 11.18 10.16 0.41
C ILE A 91 12.05 8.93 0.10
N HIS A 92 11.45 7.75 -0.04
CA HIS A 92 12.18 6.54 -0.42
C HIS A 92 12.82 6.65 -1.82
N ILE A 93 12.11 7.24 -2.79
CA ILE A 93 12.63 7.47 -4.13
C ILE A 93 13.78 8.48 -4.07
N LEU A 94 13.58 9.60 -3.38
CA LEU A 94 14.58 10.68 -3.27
C LEU A 94 15.82 10.25 -2.47
N GLN A 95 15.66 9.40 -1.47
CA GLN A 95 16.77 8.77 -0.74
C GLN A 95 17.65 7.95 -1.68
N LYS A 96 17.06 7.19 -2.60
CA LYS A 96 17.82 6.42 -3.60
C LYS A 96 18.54 7.31 -4.62
N GLN A 97 18.06 8.54 -4.84
CA GLN A 97 18.70 9.55 -5.67
C GLN A 97 19.70 10.43 -4.91
N GLY A 98 19.84 10.25 -3.59
CA GLY A 98 20.72 11.07 -2.75
C GLY A 98 20.19 12.47 -2.45
N LYS A 99 18.89 12.72 -2.67
CA LYS A 99 18.24 14.03 -2.51
C LYS A 99 17.34 14.17 -1.28
N ALA A 100 17.23 13.15 -0.44
CA ALA A 100 16.31 13.16 0.70
C ALA A 100 16.55 14.34 1.68
N CYS A 101 17.81 14.66 1.99
CA CYS A 101 18.12 15.79 2.89
C CYS A 101 17.73 17.14 2.28
N GLU A 102 17.98 17.35 0.99
CA GLU A 102 17.58 18.55 0.24
C GLU A 102 16.06 18.69 0.25
N PHE A 103 15.35 17.61 -0.10
CA PHE A 103 13.89 17.54 -0.08
C PHE A 103 13.28 17.88 1.29
N LEU A 104 13.75 17.23 2.37
CA LEU A 104 13.22 17.47 3.72
C LEU A 104 13.45 18.91 4.17
N THR A 105 14.64 19.45 3.88
CA THR A 105 14.95 20.85 4.22
C THR A 105 14.04 21.79 3.45
N ASP A 106 13.89 21.57 2.15
CA ASP A 106 13.07 22.40 1.29
C ASP A 106 11.60 22.42 1.71
N ILE A 107 10.99 21.24 1.88
CA ILE A 107 9.56 21.13 2.13
C ILE A 107 9.17 21.70 3.50
N VAL A 108 10.02 21.47 4.51
CA VAL A 108 9.83 21.99 5.87
C VAL A 108 10.01 23.51 5.89
N MET A 109 11.06 24.03 5.25
CA MET A 109 11.28 25.47 5.17
C MET A 109 10.13 26.18 4.44
N GLU A 110 9.62 25.56 3.38
CA GLU A 110 8.48 26.07 2.63
C GLU A 110 7.19 26.06 3.44
N GLU A 111 6.95 25.01 4.24
CA GLU A 111 5.83 24.97 5.19
C GLU A 111 5.96 26.07 6.25
N ILE A 112 7.11 26.18 6.92
CA ILE A 112 7.36 27.20 7.94
C ILE A 112 7.16 28.60 7.36
N SER A 113 7.62 28.85 6.14
CA SER A 113 7.47 30.16 5.48
C SER A 113 6.01 30.55 5.19
N ARG A 114 5.10 29.58 5.15
CA ARG A 114 3.67 29.78 4.90
C ARG A 114 2.83 29.85 6.17
N LEU A 115 3.39 29.46 7.32
CA LEU A 115 2.69 29.52 8.60
C LEU A 115 2.71 30.95 9.14
N GLU A 116 1.52 31.47 9.46
CA GLU A 116 1.39 32.76 10.17
C GLU A 116 1.54 32.59 11.70
N ASP A 117 1.27 31.39 12.22
CA ASP A 117 1.35 31.05 13.64
C ASP A 117 2.40 29.95 13.87
N GLU A 118 3.49 30.31 14.54
CA GLU A 118 4.60 29.41 14.87
C GLU A 118 4.16 28.24 15.79
N HIS A 119 3.07 28.39 16.56
CA HIS A 119 2.56 27.33 17.43
C HIS A 119 1.92 26.16 16.67
N LEU A 120 1.67 26.33 15.37
CA LEU A 120 1.15 25.29 14.47
C LEU A 120 2.25 24.51 13.75
N THR A 121 3.51 24.94 13.89
CA THR A 121 4.67 24.29 13.24
C THR A 121 4.78 22.83 13.67
N PHE A 122 4.96 21.93 12.70
CA PHE A 122 5.07 20.48 12.89
C PHE A 122 3.88 19.79 13.57
N ARG A 123 2.72 20.44 13.61
CA ARG A 123 1.50 19.90 14.22
C ARG A 123 0.40 19.58 13.21
N GLY A 124 0.61 19.93 11.95
CA GLY A 124 -0.33 19.73 10.85
C GLY A 124 -0.45 18.27 10.40
N ASN A 125 -1.45 18.02 9.54
CA ASN A 125 -1.53 16.80 8.73
C ASN A 125 -1.07 17.12 7.30
N SER A 126 0.14 17.66 7.17
CA SER A 126 0.73 18.08 5.91
C SER A 126 1.73 17.07 5.38
N ILE A 127 2.03 17.08 4.08
CA ILE A 127 3.06 16.22 3.49
C ILE A 127 4.44 16.50 4.13
N ALA A 128 4.72 17.73 4.55
CA ALA A 128 5.99 18.07 5.21
C ALA A 128 6.15 17.41 6.59
N THR A 129 5.04 17.27 7.32
CA THR A 129 5.02 16.62 8.66
C THR A 129 4.96 15.09 8.61
N LYS A 130 4.47 14.52 7.51
CA LYS A 130 4.36 13.07 7.32
C LYS A 130 5.65 12.48 6.80
#